data_AF-A0A944V3J4-F1
#
_entry.id   AF-A0A944V3J4-F1
#
_cell.length_a   1.000
_cell.length_b   1.000
_cell.length_c   1.000
_cell.angle_alpha   90.00
_cell.angle_beta   90.00
_cell.angle_gamma   90.00
#
_symmetry.space_group_name_H-M   'P 1'
#
loop_
_entity.id
_entity.type
_entity.pdbx_description
1 polymer ?
#
loop_
_entity_poly.entity_id
_entity_poly.type
_entity_poly.pdbx_seq_one_letter_code
_entity_poly.pdbx_strand_id
1 'polypeptide(L)'
;MINKKQQEEVIIAIGNHQSCWEDNTVYTFDITGYLDIDLDLLIEIQWSLGEMYFREIGEICALTPYGWEQYEFLKEEIVKLEEEKSNHSLNLFEELCVMASQKNFCWKLYCTTCGNSEIRFGFMKIAQGSLPKLINWEICKNSYEEMKIKNWSEEMETNFTEEISKVSIDFISTNCKFPDWLGYLGLILYMFHFDFKKRELLSQAWKPQLDHLVKERNSENLESLKQISLLSWENLENYESALSVK
;
A
#
# COMPACT_ATOMS: atom_id res chain seq x y z
N MET A 1 18.54 -11.94 17.59
CA MET A 1 18.17 -10.51 17.67
C MET A 1 17.69 -10.11 16.30
N ILE A 2 16.44 -9.67 16.20
CA ILE A 2 15.72 -9.47 14.94
C ILE A 2 16.16 -8.16 14.29
N ASN A 3 16.52 -8.28 13.02
CA ASN A 3 16.99 -7.25 12.11
C ASN A 3 15.83 -6.28 11.81
N LYS A 4 15.93 -5.03 12.28
CA LYS A 4 15.05 -3.94 11.84
C LYS A 4 15.59 -3.47 10.48
N LYS A 5 14.88 -3.75 9.39
CA LYS A 5 15.00 -2.90 8.19
C LYS A 5 14.47 -1.53 8.60
N GLN A 6 15.38 -0.62 8.93
CA GLN A 6 15.08 0.81 8.88
C GLN A 6 14.80 1.12 7.41
N GLN A 7 13.76 1.91 7.12
CA GLN A 7 13.75 2.69 5.90
C GLN A 7 15.00 3.57 5.98
N GLU A 8 15.97 3.29 5.12
CA GLU A 8 17.16 4.13 4.97
C GLU A 8 16.73 5.30 4.07
N GLU A 9 16.41 6.44 4.69
CA GLU A 9 16.37 7.72 3.99
C GLU A 9 17.76 7.98 3.39
N VAL A 10 17.87 8.05 2.07
CA VAL A 10 19.13 8.43 1.43
C VAL A 10 19.17 9.94 1.33
N ILE A 11 19.96 10.54 2.22
CA ILE A 11 20.26 11.96 2.17
C ILE A 11 21.24 12.19 1.02
N ILE A 12 20.74 12.70 -0.10
CA ILE A 12 21.57 13.23 -1.19
C ILE A 12 22.20 14.52 -0.69
N ALA A 13 23.37 14.44 -0.06
CA ALA A 13 24.17 15.60 0.22
C ALA A 13 24.82 16.08 -1.07
N ILE A 14 24.33 17.22 -1.54
CA ILE A 14 24.99 18.03 -2.55
C ILE A 14 26.19 18.66 -1.80
N GLY A 15 27.35 18.01 -1.84
CA GLY A 15 28.49 18.38 -0.98
C GLY A 15 29.24 19.61 -1.48
N ASN A 16 30.23 20.19 -0.78
CA ASN A 16 30.75 20.11 0.59
C ASN A 16 31.75 21.28 0.81
N HIS A 17 32.31 21.43 2.01
CA HIS A 17 33.66 22.01 2.16
C HIS A 17 34.69 20.86 2.18
N GLN A 18 35.15 20.41 1.01
CA GLN A 18 36.37 19.60 0.86
C GLN A 18 37.01 19.87 -0.50
N SER A 19 38.32 20.11 -0.49
CA SER A 19 39.12 20.34 -1.70
C SER A 19 39.64 19.01 -2.23
N CYS A 20 39.41 18.74 -3.51
CA CYS A 20 40.02 17.62 -4.23
C CYS A 20 40.95 18.15 -5.33
N TRP A 21 42.02 17.40 -5.58
CA TRP A 21 43.08 17.74 -6.52
C TRP A 21 43.01 16.80 -7.72
N GLU A 22 42.83 17.36 -8.92
CA GLU A 22 43.05 16.66 -10.19
C GLU A 22 43.79 17.61 -11.15
N ASP A 23 44.82 17.10 -11.82
CA ASP A 23 45.60 17.78 -12.86
C ASP A 23 45.98 19.24 -12.58
N ASN A 24 46.46 19.51 -11.35
CA ASN A 24 46.93 20.82 -10.88
C ASN A 24 45.93 21.98 -11.02
N THR A 25 44.64 21.68 -11.17
CA THR A 25 43.59 22.71 -11.31
C THR A 25 42.62 22.60 -10.14
N VAL A 26 42.45 23.70 -9.39
CA VAL A 26 41.50 23.78 -8.28
C VAL A 26 40.16 24.22 -8.85
N TYR A 27 39.16 23.36 -8.78
CA TYR A 27 37.79 23.70 -9.12
C TYR A 27 37.02 24.04 -7.85
N THR A 28 36.41 25.23 -7.83
CA THR A 28 35.56 25.72 -6.73
C THR A 28 34.11 25.81 -7.21
N PHE A 29 33.18 25.22 -6.47
CA PHE A 29 31.74 25.28 -6.73
C PHE A 29 30.97 25.57 -5.43
N ASP A 30 29.90 26.37 -5.52
CA ASP A 30 29.03 26.76 -4.38
C ASP A 30 27.77 25.85 -4.29
N ILE A 31 27.25 25.63 -3.08
CA ILE A 31 26.14 24.68 -2.79
C ILE A 31 24.97 25.40 -2.11
N THR A 32 23.73 25.08 -2.48
CA THR A 32 22.53 25.79 -2.00
C THR A 32 21.32 24.94 -1.56
N GLY A 33 21.37 23.60 -1.40
CA GLY A 33 20.18 22.84 -0.95
C GLY A 33 20.33 21.33 -0.67
N TYR A 34 19.28 20.73 -0.09
CA TYR A 34 19.10 19.29 0.15
C TYR A 34 17.82 18.80 -0.56
N LEU A 35 17.84 17.56 -1.05
CA LEU A 35 16.68 16.89 -1.66
C LEU A 35 16.45 15.58 -0.91
N ASP A 36 15.23 15.42 -0.40
CA ASP A 36 14.74 14.20 0.24
C ASP A 36 13.99 13.41 -0.83
N ILE A 37 14.59 12.32 -1.33
CA ILE A 37 14.07 11.54 -2.45
C ILE A 37 13.96 10.09 -2.01
N ASP A 38 12.83 9.46 -2.33
CA ASP A 38 12.61 8.03 -2.12
C ASP A 38 13.69 7.19 -2.83
N LEU A 39 14.23 6.18 -2.14
CA LEU A 39 15.35 5.37 -2.63
C LEU A 39 15.00 4.58 -3.90
N ASP A 40 13.77 4.09 -4.04
CA ASP A 40 13.35 3.35 -5.22
C ASP A 40 13.26 4.27 -6.44
N LEU A 41 12.83 5.52 -6.22
CA LEU A 41 12.82 6.57 -7.25
C LEU A 41 14.24 7.01 -7.63
N LEU A 42 15.15 7.11 -6.66
CA LEU A 42 16.55 7.41 -6.90
C LEU A 42 17.21 6.34 -7.78
N ILE A 43 16.92 5.06 -7.52
CA ILE A 43 17.40 3.93 -8.34
C ILE A 43 16.84 4.05 -9.76
N GLU A 44 15.56 4.37 -9.93
CA GLU A 44 14.94 4.53 -11.26
C GLU A 44 15.56 5.69 -12.06
N ILE A 45 15.86 6.81 -11.40
CA ILE A 45 16.58 7.95 -11.98
C ILE A 45 18.01 7.54 -12.34
N GLN A 46 18.73 6.86 -11.44
CA GLN A 46 20.10 6.39 -11.69
C GLN A 46 20.19 5.45 -12.90
N TRP A 47 19.21 4.57 -13.07
CA TRP A 47 19.13 3.68 -14.23
C TRP A 47 18.82 4.45 -15.52
N SER A 48 18.02 5.51 -15.45
CA SER A 48 17.62 6.31 -16.60
C SER A 48 18.71 7.27 -17.08
N LEU A 49 19.48 7.85 -16.15
CA LEU A 49 20.57 8.77 -16.46
C LEU A 49 21.89 8.02 -16.70
N GLY A 50 22.14 6.93 -15.97
CA GLY A 50 23.37 6.11 -16.04
C GLY A 50 24.44 6.51 -15.01
N GLU A 51 25.47 5.67 -14.85
CA GLU A 51 26.49 5.80 -13.78
C GLU A 51 27.34 7.09 -13.85
N MET A 52 27.37 7.77 -15.00
CA MET A 52 28.19 8.98 -15.21
C MET A 52 27.65 10.22 -14.48
N TYR A 53 26.43 10.15 -13.95
CA TYR A 53 25.68 11.29 -13.42
C TYR A 53 25.66 11.33 -11.88
N PHE A 54 26.13 10.25 -11.24
CA PHE A 54 26.17 10.11 -9.79
C PHE A 54 27.59 9.79 -9.32
N ARG A 55 27.98 10.32 -8.18
CA ARG A 55 29.24 9.98 -7.50
C ARG A 55 28.95 9.61 -6.06
N GLU A 56 29.32 8.39 -5.69
CA GLU A 56 29.29 7.96 -4.29
C GLU A 56 30.46 8.61 -3.53
N ILE A 57 30.14 9.27 -2.43
CA ILE A 57 31.10 9.84 -1.48
C ILE A 57 30.72 9.34 -0.08
N GLY A 58 31.17 8.13 0.28
CA GLY A 58 30.75 7.49 1.52
C GLY A 58 29.30 6.98 1.42
N GLU A 59 28.44 7.35 2.38
CA GLU A 59 27.00 7.02 2.38
C GLU A 59 26.15 8.04 1.61
N ILE A 60 26.79 8.97 0.90
CA ILE A 60 26.15 10.07 0.20
C ILE A 60 26.31 9.88 -1.31
N CYS A 61 25.20 9.85 -2.04
CA CYS A 61 25.21 10.00 -3.49
C CYS A 61 25.14 11.50 -3.84
N ALA A 62 26.08 11.99 -4.64
CA ALA A 62 26.07 13.36 -5.15
C ALA A 62 25.87 13.34 -6.68
N LEU A 63 25.04 14.25 -7.21
CA LEU A 63 24.91 14.45 -8.64
C LEU A 63 26.17 15.16 -9.19
N THR A 64 26.66 14.73 -10.34
CA THR A 64 27.68 15.50 -11.07
C THR A 64 27.06 16.77 -11.66
N PRO A 65 27.84 17.78 -12.08
CA PRO A 65 27.28 18.96 -12.74
C PRO A 65 26.37 18.61 -13.93
N TYR A 66 26.71 17.57 -14.68
CA TYR A 66 25.91 17.06 -15.78
C TYR A 66 24.66 16.27 -15.31
N GLY A 67 24.77 15.57 -14.17
CA GLY A 67 23.62 14.99 -13.43
C GLY A 67 22.63 16.03 -12.96
N TRP A 68 23.13 17.18 -12.52
CA TRP A 68 22.30 18.29 -12.06
C TRP A 68 21.51 18.93 -13.21
N GLU A 69 22.13 19.18 -14.36
CA GLU A 69 21.42 19.73 -15.52
C GLU A 69 20.29 18.81 -16.01
N GLN A 70 20.52 17.49 -16.00
CA GLN A 70 19.46 16.53 -16.34
C GLN A 70 18.40 16.42 -15.25
N TYR A 71 18.78 16.47 -13.97
CA TYR A 71 17.82 16.52 -12.88
C TYR A 71 16.93 17.75 -12.96
N GLU A 72 17.49 18.95 -13.15
CA GLU A 72 16.69 20.19 -13.28
C GLU A 72 15.78 20.16 -14.51
N PHE A 73 16.18 19.48 -15.59
CA PHE A 73 15.30 19.23 -16.73
C PHE A 73 14.14 18.27 -16.41
N LEU A 74 14.37 17.24 -15.58
CA LEU A 74 13.40 16.21 -15.22
C LEU A 74 12.60 16.52 -13.95
N LYS A 75 12.98 17.54 -13.19
CA LYS A 75 12.44 17.86 -11.86
C LYS A 75 10.93 18.05 -11.87
N GLU A 76 10.40 18.71 -12.88
CA GLU A 76 8.95 18.90 -13.01
C GLU A 76 8.21 17.59 -13.30
N GLU A 77 8.85 16.63 -13.97
CA GLU A 77 8.29 15.30 -14.25
C GLU A 77 8.39 14.39 -13.01
N ILE A 78 9.50 14.48 -12.27
CA ILE A 78 9.68 13.80 -10.97
C ILE A 78 8.65 14.29 -9.95
N VAL A 79 8.47 15.60 -9.82
CA VAL A 79 7.46 16.18 -8.92
C VAL A 79 6.05 15.72 -9.33
N LYS A 80 5.74 15.66 -10.62
CA LYS A 80 4.46 15.09 -11.08
C LYS A 80 4.31 13.62 -10.71
N LEU A 81 5.35 12.81 -10.86
CA LEU A 81 5.32 11.40 -10.48
C LEU A 81 5.19 11.21 -8.95
N GLU A 82 5.81 12.08 -8.15
CA GLU A 82 5.65 12.12 -6.69
C GLU A 82 4.26 12.62 -6.26
N GLU A 83 3.70 13.61 -6.96
CA GLU A 83 2.33 14.07 -6.77
C GLU A 83 1.31 13.02 -7.21
N GLU A 84 1.57 12.27 -8.27
CA GLU A 84 0.75 11.13 -8.72
C GLU A 84 0.85 9.95 -7.75
N LYS A 85 2.03 9.65 -7.20
CA LYS A 85 2.22 8.65 -6.13
C LYS A 85 1.61 9.10 -4.79
N SER A 86 1.65 10.39 -4.47
CA SER A 86 1.15 10.94 -3.19
C SER A 86 -0.31 11.41 -3.20
N ASN A 87 -0.97 11.46 -4.36
CA ASN A 87 -2.40 11.83 -4.47
C ASN A 87 -3.36 10.74 -3.99
N HIS A 88 -2.88 9.53 -3.68
CA HIS A 88 -3.70 8.52 -3.05
C HIS A 88 -3.75 8.77 -1.54
N SER A 89 -4.66 9.67 -1.11
CA SER A 89 -5.04 9.78 0.30
C SER A 89 -5.57 8.43 0.75
N LEU A 90 -4.78 7.70 1.54
CA LEU A 90 -5.09 6.34 1.96
C LEU A 90 -6.48 6.27 2.60
N ASN A 91 -7.28 5.32 2.12
CA ASN A 91 -8.54 4.94 2.72
C ASN A 91 -8.26 4.20 4.03
N LEU A 92 -9.15 4.37 5.02
CA LEU A 92 -8.94 3.77 6.36
C LEU A 92 -8.80 2.25 6.32
N PHE A 93 -9.45 1.58 5.37
CA PHE A 93 -9.36 0.14 5.19
C PHE A 93 -8.02 -0.28 4.58
N GLU A 94 -7.43 0.53 3.70
CA GLU A 94 -6.12 0.25 3.10
C GLU A 94 -5.02 0.30 4.16
N GLU A 95 -5.03 1.33 5.01
CA GLU A 95 -4.13 1.43 6.16
C GLU A 95 -4.25 0.21 7.08
N LEU A 96 -5.50 -0.22 7.33
CA LEU A 96 -5.77 -1.40 8.14
C LEU A 96 -5.22 -2.68 7.48
N CYS A 97 -5.40 -2.86 6.17
CA CYS A 97 -4.87 -4.01 5.44
C CYS A 97 -3.35 -4.09 5.51
N VAL A 98 -2.66 -2.97 5.27
CA VAL A 98 -1.18 -2.89 5.34
C VAL A 98 -0.70 -3.27 6.73
N MET A 99 -1.30 -2.67 7.77
CA MET A 99 -0.95 -2.98 9.16
C MET A 99 -1.19 -4.46 9.49
N ALA A 100 -2.35 -4.99 9.11
CA ALA A 100 -2.75 -6.35 9.38
C ALA A 100 -1.80 -7.36 8.71
N SER A 101 -1.40 -7.10 7.46
CA SER A 101 -0.45 -7.95 6.75
C SER A 101 0.97 -7.87 7.35
N GLN A 102 1.43 -6.70 7.79
CA GLN A 102 2.70 -6.55 8.51
C GLN A 102 2.71 -7.36 9.82
N LYS A 103 1.59 -7.34 10.55
CA LYS A 103 1.41 -8.07 11.82
C LYS A 103 0.98 -9.53 11.66
N ASN A 104 0.79 -10.01 10.43
CA ASN A 104 0.30 -11.36 10.10
C ASN A 104 -1.05 -11.69 10.76
N PHE A 105 -2.01 -10.78 10.67
CA PHE A 105 -3.36 -11.04 11.17
C PHE A 105 -4.06 -12.10 10.31
N CYS A 106 -4.71 -13.04 11.00
CA CYS A 106 -5.37 -14.16 10.37
C CYS A 106 -6.71 -13.73 9.77
N TRP A 107 -6.91 -14.01 8.49
CA TRP A 107 -8.16 -13.76 7.77
C TRP A 107 -9.12 -14.96 7.76
N LYS A 108 -8.75 -16.10 8.34
CA LYS A 108 -9.62 -17.30 8.35
C LYS A 108 -10.92 -17.02 9.10
N LEU A 109 -12.06 -17.28 8.46
CA LEU A 109 -13.40 -16.90 8.95
C LEU A 109 -13.69 -17.35 10.39
N TYR A 110 -13.32 -18.58 10.73
CA TYR A 110 -13.58 -19.20 12.04
C TYR A 110 -12.41 -19.08 13.02
N CYS A 111 -11.39 -18.28 12.69
CA CYS A 111 -10.30 -18.04 13.62
C CYS A 111 -10.75 -17.03 14.67
N THR A 112 -10.67 -17.41 15.94
CA THR A 112 -10.94 -16.53 17.08
C THR A 112 -9.64 -16.04 17.73
N THR A 113 -8.50 -16.27 17.07
CA THR A 113 -7.14 -15.99 17.56
C THR A 113 -6.30 -15.39 16.44
N CYS A 114 -4.99 -15.20 16.67
CA CYS A 114 -4.03 -14.80 15.63
C CYS A 114 -4.38 -13.50 14.87
N GLY A 115 -4.92 -12.47 15.52
CA GLY A 115 -5.20 -11.18 14.86
C GLY A 115 -6.59 -11.07 14.21
N ASN A 116 -7.40 -12.14 14.18
CA ASN A 116 -8.73 -12.08 13.54
C ASN A 116 -9.71 -11.17 14.29
N SER A 117 -9.66 -11.16 15.62
CA SER A 117 -10.48 -10.25 16.42
C SER A 117 -10.01 -8.80 16.26
N GLU A 118 -8.71 -8.60 16.12
CA GLU A 118 -8.07 -7.30 15.93
C GLU A 118 -8.45 -6.68 14.57
N ILE A 119 -8.46 -7.45 13.48
CA ILE A 119 -8.91 -6.95 12.17
C ILE A 119 -10.41 -6.59 12.18
N ARG A 120 -11.25 -7.43 12.81
CA ARG A 120 -12.70 -7.16 12.94
C ARG A 120 -12.99 -5.95 13.83
N PHE A 121 -12.20 -5.76 14.87
CA PHE A 121 -12.24 -4.54 15.68
C PHE A 121 -11.84 -3.31 14.85
N GLY A 122 -10.85 -3.44 13.98
CA GLY A 122 -10.51 -2.44 12.98
C GLY A 122 -11.72 -2.05 12.12
N PHE A 123 -12.50 -3.02 11.63
CA PHE A 123 -13.73 -2.75 10.85
C PHE A 123 -14.73 -1.91 11.64
N MET A 124 -14.95 -2.24 12.91
CA MET A 124 -15.82 -1.46 13.79
C MET A 124 -15.31 -0.02 13.97
N LYS A 125 -14.00 0.20 14.06
CA LYS A 125 -13.42 1.54 14.19
C LYS A 125 -13.56 2.38 12.93
N ILE A 126 -13.42 1.76 11.76
CA ILE A 126 -13.70 2.38 10.46
C ILE A 126 -15.18 2.76 10.40
N ALA A 127 -16.10 1.87 10.82
CA ALA A 127 -17.54 2.15 10.86
C ALA A 127 -17.91 3.33 11.78
N GLN A 128 -17.10 3.59 12.81
CA GLN A 128 -17.22 4.73 13.72
C GLN A 128 -16.58 6.02 13.17
N GLY A 129 -16.05 6.02 11.95
CA GLY A 129 -15.37 7.17 11.34
C GLY A 129 -14.03 7.50 12.01
N SER A 130 -13.40 6.53 12.67
CA SER A 130 -12.16 6.73 13.43
C SER A 130 -10.98 5.98 12.83
N LEU A 131 -9.84 6.67 12.73
CA LEU A 131 -8.57 6.08 12.33
C LEU A 131 -8.11 5.02 13.34
N PRO A 132 -7.54 3.89 12.87
CA PRO A 132 -6.69 3.01 13.65
C PRO A 132 -5.45 3.74 14.23
N LYS A 133 -5.58 4.62 15.24
CA LYS A 133 -4.39 5.18 15.91
C LYS A 133 -3.65 4.04 16.62
N LEU A 134 -2.52 3.68 16.03
CA LEU A 134 -1.70 2.47 16.21
C LEU A 134 -1.26 2.11 17.64
N ILE A 135 -1.25 3.06 18.58
CA ILE A 135 -0.31 2.97 19.68
C ILE A 135 -0.79 2.07 20.83
N ASN A 136 -2.10 1.94 21.07
CA ASN A 136 -2.60 1.16 22.22
C ASN A 136 -3.90 0.42 21.89
N TRP A 137 -3.88 -0.47 20.90
CA TRP A 137 -4.89 -1.54 20.85
C TRP A 137 -4.51 -2.58 21.89
N GLU A 138 -4.57 -2.18 23.17
CA GLU A 138 -4.69 -3.12 24.27
C GLU A 138 -5.96 -3.88 23.99
N ILE A 139 -5.77 -5.03 23.35
CA ILE A 139 -6.75 -6.02 22.96
C ILE A 139 -7.88 -5.98 23.98
N CYS A 140 -9.00 -5.35 23.60
CA CYS A 140 -10.22 -5.40 24.40
C CYS A 140 -10.67 -6.86 24.37
N LYS A 141 -10.10 -7.67 25.27
CA LYS A 141 -10.46 -9.09 25.48
C LYS A 141 -11.95 -9.23 25.84
N ASN A 142 -12.64 -8.12 26.13
CA ASN A 142 -14.02 -8.09 26.59
C ASN A 142 -15.04 -7.58 25.55
N SER A 143 -14.67 -7.23 24.31
CA SER A 143 -15.61 -6.60 23.35
C SER A 143 -16.03 -7.47 22.15
N TYR A 144 -15.86 -8.80 22.20
CA TYR A 144 -16.29 -9.67 21.10
C TYR A 144 -17.77 -9.46 20.70
N GLU A 145 -18.64 -9.14 21.65
CA GLU A 145 -20.03 -8.79 21.35
C GLU A 145 -20.13 -7.46 20.56
N GLU A 146 -19.37 -6.43 20.92
CA GLU A 146 -19.39 -5.13 20.21
C GLU A 146 -18.88 -5.25 18.76
N MET A 147 -18.01 -6.23 18.48
CA MET A 147 -17.52 -6.51 17.13
C MET A 147 -18.56 -7.15 16.21
N LYS A 148 -19.69 -7.65 16.74
CA LYS A 148 -20.73 -8.27 15.91
C LYS A 148 -21.56 -7.19 15.22
N ILE A 149 -21.64 -7.23 13.88
CA ILE A 149 -22.42 -6.27 13.08
C ILE A 149 -23.86 -6.13 13.59
N LYS A 150 -24.48 -7.20 14.10
CA LYS A 150 -25.86 -7.15 14.61
C LYS A 150 -26.08 -6.05 15.68
N ASN A 151 -24.99 -5.53 16.25
CA ASN A 151 -24.97 -4.47 17.24
C ASN A 151 -24.58 -3.10 16.64
N TRP A 152 -24.33 -3.01 15.34
CA TRP A 152 -24.04 -1.77 14.63
C TRP A 152 -25.35 -1.06 14.29
N SER A 153 -25.31 0.27 14.26
CA SER A 153 -26.42 1.05 13.71
C SER A 153 -26.40 0.96 12.19
N GLU A 154 -27.56 1.20 11.56
CA GLU A 154 -27.65 1.29 10.09
C GLU A 154 -26.70 2.36 9.52
N GLU A 155 -26.50 3.46 10.25
CA GLU A 155 -25.52 4.50 9.92
C GLU A 155 -24.09 3.97 9.93
N MET A 156 -23.69 3.20 10.96
CA MET A 156 -22.35 2.59 11.03
C MET A 156 -22.12 1.62 9.87
N GLU A 157 -23.11 0.77 9.57
CA GLU A 157 -23.00 -0.16 8.45
C GLU A 157 -22.91 0.57 7.11
N THR A 158 -23.66 1.66 6.93
CA THR A 158 -23.64 2.48 5.71
C THR A 158 -22.29 3.17 5.54
N ASN A 159 -21.83 3.88 6.57
CA ASN A 159 -20.53 4.56 6.58
C ASN A 159 -19.40 3.57 6.30
N PHE A 160 -19.43 2.40 6.95
CA PHE A 160 -18.43 1.36 6.72
C PHE A 160 -18.46 0.88 5.28
N THR A 161 -19.64 0.55 4.74
CA THR A 161 -19.78 0.01 3.37
C THR A 161 -19.34 1.02 2.32
N GLU A 162 -19.72 2.29 2.49
CA GLU A 162 -19.28 3.38 1.62
C GLU A 162 -17.76 3.56 1.66
N GLU A 163 -17.16 3.53 2.86
CA GLU A 163 -15.72 3.68 3.02
C GLU A 163 -14.95 2.54 2.35
N ILE A 164 -15.28 1.29 2.64
CA ILE A 164 -14.59 0.13 2.04
C ILE A 164 -14.84 -0.01 0.53
N SER A 165 -15.95 0.55 0.00
CA SER A 165 -16.22 0.54 -1.43
C SER A 165 -15.20 1.35 -2.23
N LYS A 166 -14.52 2.30 -1.58
CA LYS A 166 -13.54 3.20 -2.21
C LYS A 166 -12.11 2.62 -2.20
N VAL A 167 -11.91 1.44 -1.62
CA VAL A 167 -10.60 0.80 -1.55
C VAL A 167 -10.02 0.59 -2.95
N SER A 168 -8.74 0.92 -3.10
CA SER A 168 -7.92 0.50 -4.23
C SER A 168 -7.42 -0.92 -3.99
N ILE A 169 -7.97 -1.86 -4.76
CA ILE A 169 -7.53 -3.26 -4.71
C ILE A 169 -6.10 -3.38 -5.24
N ASP A 170 -5.74 -2.57 -6.24
CA ASP A 170 -4.38 -2.50 -6.75
C ASP A 170 -3.39 -2.13 -5.64
N PHE A 171 -3.69 -1.07 -4.88
CA PHE A 171 -2.87 -0.61 -3.77
C PHE A 171 -2.67 -1.71 -2.71
N ILE A 172 -3.75 -2.31 -2.19
CA ILE A 172 -3.62 -3.35 -1.16
C ILE A 172 -2.96 -4.62 -1.71
N SER A 173 -3.11 -4.92 -3.00
CA SER A 173 -2.48 -6.09 -3.62
C SER A 173 -0.96 -5.97 -3.76
N THR A 174 -0.47 -4.72 -3.91
CA THR A 174 0.94 -4.38 -4.00
C THR A 174 1.58 -4.24 -2.62
N ASN A 175 0.85 -3.71 -1.64
CA ASN A 175 1.38 -3.36 -0.32
C ASN A 175 1.15 -4.42 0.76
N CYS A 176 0.35 -5.45 0.50
CA CYS A 176 0.06 -6.53 1.44
C CYS A 176 0.53 -7.89 0.91
N LYS A 177 0.85 -8.81 1.81
CA LYS A 177 1.16 -10.20 1.46
C LYS A 177 -0.05 -10.87 0.83
N PHE A 178 0.17 -11.66 -0.19
CA PHE A 178 -0.85 -12.57 -0.72
C PHE A 178 -0.87 -13.88 0.09
N PRO A 179 -2.05 -14.45 0.44
CA PRO A 179 -3.40 -14.00 0.10
C PRO A 179 -4.08 -13.09 1.15
N ASP A 180 -3.33 -12.48 2.08
CA ASP A 180 -3.89 -11.77 3.23
C ASP A 180 -4.94 -10.72 2.85
N TRP A 181 -4.61 -9.82 1.91
CA TRP A 181 -5.51 -8.74 1.50
C TRP A 181 -6.82 -9.27 0.92
N LEU A 182 -6.76 -10.36 0.14
CA LEU A 182 -7.95 -11.00 -0.42
C LEU A 182 -8.78 -11.66 0.68
N GLY A 183 -8.12 -12.25 1.67
CA GLY A 183 -8.75 -12.76 2.87
C GLY A 183 -9.47 -11.68 3.69
N TYR A 184 -8.92 -10.47 3.80
CA TYR A 184 -9.57 -9.35 4.48
C TYR A 184 -10.83 -8.88 3.73
N LEU A 185 -10.82 -8.85 2.39
CA LEU A 185 -12.03 -8.63 1.60
C LEU A 185 -13.06 -9.74 1.85
N GLY A 186 -12.61 -11.00 1.91
CA GLY A 186 -13.45 -12.15 2.22
C GLY A 186 -14.13 -12.07 3.58
N LEU A 187 -13.43 -11.57 4.61
CA LEU A 187 -14.03 -11.33 5.92
C LEU A 187 -15.19 -10.34 5.84
N ILE A 188 -15.08 -9.29 5.03
CA ILE A 188 -16.15 -8.30 4.86
C ILE A 188 -17.33 -8.88 4.06
N LEU A 189 -17.07 -9.62 2.98
CA LEU A 189 -18.15 -10.29 2.23
C LEU A 189 -18.89 -11.32 3.08
N TYR A 190 -18.17 -12.03 3.95
CA TYR A 190 -18.77 -12.93 4.94
C TYR A 190 -19.63 -12.15 5.94
N MET A 191 -19.12 -11.00 6.40
CA MET A 191 -19.79 -10.10 7.31
C MET A 191 -21.17 -9.66 6.73
N PHE A 192 -21.22 -9.29 5.45
CA PHE A 192 -22.47 -8.89 4.76
C PHE A 192 -23.17 -9.99 3.96
N HIS A 193 -22.93 -11.28 4.22
CA HIS A 193 -23.45 -12.35 3.36
C HIS A 193 -24.99 -12.41 3.26
N PHE A 194 -25.73 -11.94 4.28
CA PHE A 194 -27.19 -11.84 4.24
C PHE A 194 -27.70 -10.48 3.72
N ASP A 195 -26.84 -9.48 3.53
CA ASP A 195 -27.22 -8.18 3.00
C ASP A 195 -26.88 -8.09 1.51
N PHE A 196 -27.90 -8.32 0.67
CA PHE A 196 -27.74 -8.28 -0.78
C PHE A 196 -27.31 -6.90 -1.28
N LYS A 197 -27.89 -5.82 -0.75
CA LYS A 197 -27.62 -4.45 -1.24
C LYS A 197 -26.18 -4.04 -0.97
N LYS A 198 -25.68 -4.34 0.24
CA LYS A 198 -24.28 -4.04 0.58
C LYS A 198 -23.32 -4.88 -0.26
N ARG A 199 -23.58 -6.18 -0.43
CA ARG A 199 -22.75 -7.01 -1.32
C ARG A 199 -22.79 -6.54 -2.77
N GLU A 200 -23.93 -6.09 -3.27
CA GLU A 200 -24.05 -5.57 -4.63
C GLU A 200 -23.17 -4.33 -4.80
N LEU A 201 -23.23 -3.38 -3.87
CA LEU A 201 -22.38 -2.19 -3.85
C LEU A 201 -20.89 -2.57 -3.85
N LEU A 202 -20.48 -3.46 -2.95
CA LEU A 202 -19.08 -3.92 -2.88
C LEU A 202 -18.66 -4.67 -4.15
N SER A 203 -19.54 -5.47 -4.74
CA SER A 203 -19.26 -6.20 -5.97
C SER A 203 -19.06 -5.25 -7.14
N GLN A 204 -19.90 -4.22 -7.26
CA GLN A 204 -19.76 -3.20 -8.30
C GLN A 204 -18.44 -2.44 -8.19
N ALA A 205 -17.98 -2.17 -6.97
CA ALA A 205 -16.73 -1.47 -6.73
C ALA A 205 -15.48 -2.35 -6.92
N TRP A 206 -15.52 -3.59 -6.40
CA TRP A 206 -14.34 -4.44 -6.28
C TRP A 206 -14.14 -5.37 -7.47
N LYS A 207 -15.21 -5.92 -8.04
CA LYS A 207 -15.11 -6.91 -9.12
C LYS A 207 -14.33 -6.37 -10.33
N PRO A 208 -14.58 -5.15 -10.85
CA PRO A 208 -13.83 -4.63 -11.99
C PRO A 208 -12.33 -4.55 -11.72
N GLN A 209 -11.94 -4.18 -10.49
CA GLN A 209 -10.53 -4.10 -10.09
C GLN A 209 -9.90 -5.49 -9.96
N LEU A 210 -10.61 -6.46 -9.37
CA LEU A 210 -10.15 -7.86 -9.29
C LEU A 210 -10.01 -8.49 -10.67
N ASP A 211 -10.99 -8.29 -11.55
CA ASP A 211 -10.99 -8.80 -12.92
C ASP A 211 -9.82 -8.20 -13.72
N HIS A 212 -9.52 -6.91 -13.50
CA HIS A 212 -8.34 -6.26 -14.06
C HIS A 212 -7.04 -6.92 -13.59
N LEU A 213 -6.89 -7.08 -12.27
CA LEU A 213 -5.71 -7.69 -11.66
C LEU A 213 -5.48 -9.13 -12.16
N VAL A 214 -6.55 -9.92 -12.31
CA VAL A 214 -6.47 -11.26 -12.88
C VAL A 214 -6.06 -11.19 -14.34
N LYS A 215 -6.65 -10.29 -15.13
CA LYS A 215 -6.33 -10.16 -16.56
C LYS A 215 -4.85 -9.84 -16.79
N GLU A 216 -4.27 -8.99 -15.96
CA GLU A 216 -2.85 -8.61 -16.06
C GLU A 216 -1.91 -9.78 -15.71
N ARG A 217 -2.30 -10.65 -14.78
CA ARG A 217 -1.47 -11.77 -14.33
C ARG A 217 -1.71 -13.06 -15.13
N ASN A 218 -2.96 -13.35 -15.47
CA ASN A 218 -3.37 -14.56 -16.19
C ASN A 218 -4.74 -14.39 -16.87
N SER A 219 -4.73 -14.00 -18.15
CA SER A 219 -5.94 -13.76 -18.93
C SER A 219 -6.82 -14.99 -19.16
N GLU A 220 -6.26 -16.22 -19.12
CA GLU A 220 -7.00 -17.46 -19.40
C GLU A 220 -7.99 -17.79 -18.27
N ASN A 221 -7.67 -17.40 -17.04
CA ASN A 221 -8.53 -17.64 -15.87
C ASN A 221 -9.71 -16.67 -15.77
N LEU A 222 -9.76 -15.61 -16.59
CA LEU A 222 -10.81 -14.60 -16.49
C LEU A 222 -12.18 -15.12 -16.94
N GLU A 223 -12.24 -16.03 -17.92
CA GLU A 223 -13.51 -16.51 -18.48
C GLU A 223 -14.37 -17.26 -17.45
N SER A 224 -13.74 -18.02 -16.54
CA SER A 224 -14.45 -18.72 -15.46
C SER A 224 -15.01 -17.74 -14.41
N LEU A 225 -14.40 -16.56 -14.26
CA LEU A 225 -14.81 -15.52 -13.30
C LEU A 225 -15.89 -14.59 -13.83
N LYS A 226 -16.14 -14.55 -15.16
CA LYS A 226 -17.20 -13.71 -15.75
C LYS A 226 -18.60 -14.08 -15.31
N GLN A 227 -18.82 -15.33 -14.90
CA GLN A 227 -20.12 -15.80 -14.42
C GLN A 227 -20.47 -15.28 -13.01
N ILE A 228 -19.49 -14.75 -12.28
CA ILE A 228 -19.70 -14.18 -10.96
C ILE A 228 -20.30 -12.78 -11.12
N SER A 229 -21.62 -12.66 -10.96
CA SER A 229 -22.29 -11.36 -10.93
C SER A 229 -22.17 -10.64 -9.59
N LEU A 230 -22.11 -11.41 -8.50
CA LEU A 230 -22.06 -10.93 -7.13
C LEU A 230 -20.90 -11.61 -6.39
N LEU A 231 -20.00 -10.81 -5.82
CA LEU A 231 -18.91 -11.33 -5.01
C LEU A 231 -19.45 -11.97 -3.72
N SER A 232 -18.87 -13.10 -3.38
CA SER A 232 -19.06 -13.80 -2.11
C SER A 232 -17.70 -14.22 -1.59
N TRP A 233 -17.57 -14.40 -0.28
CA TRP A 233 -16.33 -14.88 0.30
C TRP A 233 -15.92 -16.25 -0.28
N GLU A 234 -16.88 -17.10 -0.67
CA GLU A 234 -16.65 -18.40 -1.30
C GLU A 234 -16.04 -18.25 -2.70
N ASN A 235 -16.54 -17.30 -3.50
CA ASN A 235 -16.04 -17.13 -4.87
C ASN A 235 -14.72 -16.35 -4.95
N LEU A 236 -14.28 -15.71 -3.86
CA LEU A 236 -12.93 -15.18 -3.78
C LEU A 236 -11.86 -16.28 -3.83
N GLU A 237 -12.17 -17.54 -3.49
CA GLU A 237 -11.24 -18.66 -3.68
C GLU A 237 -10.92 -18.89 -5.17
N ASN A 238 -11.85 -18.58 -6.07
CA ASN A 238 -11.61 -18.63 -7.51
C ASN A 238 -10.66 -17.52 -7.96
N TYR A 239 -10.79 -16.31 -7.38
CA TYR A 239 -9.86 -15.21 -7.61
C TYR A 239 -8.47 -15.53 -7.02
N GLU A 240 -8.41 -16.13 -5.83
CA GLU A 240 -7.17 -16.58 -5.22
C GLU A 240 -6.46 -17.57 -6.14
N SER A 241 -7.18 -18.58 -6.63
CA SER A 241 -6.66 -19.58 -7.56
C SER A 241 -6.15 -18.95 -8.85
N ALA A 242 -6.89 -17.98 -9.41
CA ALA A 242 -6.50 -17.28 -10.62
C ALA A 242 -5.25 -16.39 -10.45
N LEU A 243 -5.09 -15.78 -9.27
CA LEU A 243 -3.98 -14.88 -8.92
C LEU A 243 -2.74 -15.63 -8.41
N SER A 244 -2.89 -16.88 -7.96
CA SER A 244 -1.80 -17.70 -7.40
C SER A 244 -0.88 -18.31 -8.45
N VAL A 245 -1.26 -18.26 -9.73
CA VAL A 245 -0.48 -18.86 -10.82
C VAL A 245 0.79 -18.03 -11.05
N LYS A 246 1.94 -18.66 -10.77
CA LYS A 246 3.28 -18.20 -11.13
C LYS A 246 3.70 -18.75 -12.47
#